data_AF-A0A8S3S921-F1
#
_entry.id   AF-A0A8S3S921-F1
#
_cell.length_a   1.000
_cell.length_b   1.000
_cell.length_c   1.000
_cell.angle_alpha   90.00
_cell.angle_beta   90.00
_cell.angle_gamma   90.00
#
_symmetry.space_group_name_H-M   'P 1'
#
loop_
_entity.id
_entity.type
_entity.pdbx_description
1 polymer ?
#
loop_
_entity_poly.entity_id
_entity_poly.type
_entity_poly.pdbx_seq_one_letter_code
_entity_poly.pdbx_strand_id
1 'polypeptide(L)'
;MAKQESWIHHSCAVKGCTEGYVTIDGNEKLRRSICSQSGEKILSSEGLRVQDCCPEDPGFGGRFKKPVKFCVNHQECVENEENKDGNEMTVRKSSRKRKLPLYLKEYESLYSDESIERIIVTDEEVKSCKDKSKLNKFYKTTAGMLFVIRPCGVIVGFAEMYSHESLTQVFLLLRKMFFMNDSCKKRIKYLGYDRCCELKPFLRRLVKENVAGSEEMLNDVQFLVDIFHVLKHTKPSCMPLNNNPLCEFHPKLDKFSEIHGCNTESCEQAFKKLNRFKYSTRHMTRHKRVVYFCLINCDHNESIDNKTV
;
A
#
# COMPACT_ATOMS: atom_id res chain seq x y z
N MET A 1 12.49 -14.78 -2.32
CA MET A 1 11.24 -14.27 -2.94
C MET A 1 10.41 -15.39 -3.58
N ALA A 2 11.00 -16.46 -4.11
CA ALA A 2 10.27 -17.61 -4.67
C ALA A 2 9.15 -18.20 -3.76
N LYS A 3 9.39 -18.29 -2.44
CA LYS A 3 8.37 -18.78 -1.48
C LYS A 3 7.19 -17.80 -1.26
N GLN A 4 7.31 -16.54 -1.68
CA GLN A 4 6.19 -15.60 -1.61
C GLN A 4 5.21 -15.82 -2.77
N GLU A 5 5.72 -16.13 -3.96
CA GLU A 5 4.89 -16.47 -5.13
C GLU A 5 4.07 -17.75 -4.89
N SER A 6 4.60 -18.73 -4.16
CA SER A 6 3.83 -19.94 -3.84
C SER A 6 2.56 -19.65 -3.04
N TRP A 7 2.55 -18.62 -2.18
CA TRP A 7 1.36 -18.24 -1.41
C TRP A 7 0.29 -17.58 -2.27
N ILE A 8 0.64 -16.96 -3.40
CA ILE A 8 -0.33 -16.40 -4.36
C ILE A 8 -1.22 -17.52 -4.91
N HIS A 9 -0.61 -18.69 -5.14
CA HIS A 9 -1.25 -19.91 -5.62
C HIS A 9 -1.92 -20.75 -4.51
N HIS A 10 -1.84 -20.33 -3.23
CA HIS A 10 -2.48 -21.05 -2.14
C HIS A 10 -3.98 -21.26 -2.43
N SER A 11 -4.45 -22.45 -2.12
CA SER A 11 -5.84 -22.88 -2.26
C SER A 11 -6.16 -23.82 -1.10
N CYS A 12 -7.26 -23.58 -0.40
CA CYS A 12 -7.76 -24.43 0.68
C CYS A 12 -9.29 -24.42 0.65
N ALA A 13 -9.92 -25.26 1.48
CA ALA A 13 -11.39 -25.38 1.56
C ALA A 13 -12.08 -24.17 2.21
N VAL A 14 -11.34 -23.19 2.74
CA VAL A 14 -11.93 -21.99 3.34
C VAL A 14 -12.61 -21.16 2.26
N LYS A 15 -13.92 -20.93 2.43
CA LYS A 15 -14.75 -20.16 1.50
C LYS A 15 -14.12 -18.80 1.17
N GLY A 16 -14.09 -18.47 -0.12
CA GLY A 16 -13.47 -17.30 -0.72
C GLY A 16 -12.03 -17.56 -1.20
N CYS A 17 -11.32 -18.56 -0.68
CA CYS A 17 -9.94 -18.84 -1.12
C CYS A 17 -9.91 -19.42 -2.53
N THR A 18 -10.77 -20.39 -2.83
CA THR A 18 -10.92 -21.01 -4.16
C THR A 18 -11.52 -20.05 -5.18
N GLU A 19 -12.44 -19.18 -4.75
CA GLU A 19 -13.10 -18.18 -5.58
C GLU A 19 -12.19 -16.99 -5.91
N GLY A 20 -10.98 -16.93 -5.35
CA GLY A 20 -10.01 -15.89 -5.65
C GLY A 20 -10.28 -14.57 -4.92
N TYR A 21 -10.91 -14.60 -3.74
CA TYR A 21 -11.07 -13.44 -2.87
C TYR A 21 -9.76 -13.10 -2.14
N VAL A 22 -9.47 -11.80 -2.05
CA VAL A 22 -8.45 -11.24 -1.16
C VAL A 22 -8.98 -9.96 -0.52
N THR A 23 -8.56 -9.69 0.70
CA THR A 23 -8.70 -8.37 1.34
C THR A 23 -7.37 -7.65 1.31
N ILE A 24 -7.38 -6.34 1.06
CA ILE A 24 -6.22 -5.48 1.25
C ILE A 24 -6.54 -4.38 2.27
N ASP A 25 -5.66 -4.20 3.25
CA ASP A 25 -5.82 -3.17 4.27
C ASP A 25 -4.47 -2.67 4.82
N GLY A 26 -4.47 -1.43 5.30
CA GLY A 26 -3.33 -0.73 5.87
C GLY A 26 -3.25 -0.85 7.38
N ASN A 27 -2.15 -1.39 7.90
CA ASN A 27 -1.85 -1.42 9.32
C ASN A 27 -0.90 -0.28 9.74
N GLU A 28 -1.48 0.79 10.31
CA GLU A 28 -0.72 1.98 10.75
C GLU A 28 0.12 1.79 12.02
N LYS A 29 -0.10 0.70 12.78
CA LYS A 29 0.65 0.45 14.02
C LYS A 29 2.08 -0.05 13.74
N LEU A 30 2.27 -0.70 12.60
CA LEU A 30 3.56 -1.18 12.14
C LEU A 30 4.27 -0.04 11.43
N ARG A 31 4.87 0.87 12.19
CA ARG A 31 5.62 2.03 11.67
C ARG A 31 7.09 1.95 12.02
N ARG A 32 7.97 2.43 11.14
CA ARG A 32 9.39 2.71 11.45
C ARG A 32 9.72 4.17 11.20
N SER A 33 10.80 4.65 11.80
CA SER A 33 11.33 5.99 11.51
C SER A 33 11.88 6.05 10.07
N ILE A 34 11.68 7.17 9.39
CA ILE A 34 12.26 7.44 8.07
C ILE A 34 12.98 8.78 8.08
N CYS A 35 13.86 9.00 7.11
CA CYS A 35 14.52 10.27 6.90
C CYS A 35 13.48 11.40 6.75
N SER A 36 13.64 12.48 7.53
CA SER A 36 12.71 13.62 7.58
C SER A 36 12.86 14.59 6.40
N GLN A 37 13.62 14.21 5.36
CA GLN A 37 13.69 14.97 4.12
C GLN A 37 12.28 15.18 3.57
N SER A 38 11.91 16.43 3.31
CA SER A 38 10.60 16.76 2.77
C SER A 38 10.39 16.00 1.46
N GLY A 39 9.24 15.32 1.38
CA GLY A 39 8.85 14.61 0.18
C GLY A 39 8.03 15.49 -0.75
N GLU A 40 8.14 15.26 -2.04
CA GLU A 40 7.34 15.93 -3.07
C GLU A 40 6.40 14.92 -3.74
N LYS A 41 5.25 15.37 -4.24
CA LYS A 41 4.42 14.55 -5.12
C LYS A 41 4.96 14.67 -6.54
N ILE A 42 5.35 13.55 -7.13
CA ILE A 42 5.86 13.48 -8.49
C ILE A 42 4.97 12.57 -9.35
N LEU A 43 4.94 12.84 -10.64
CA LEU A 43 4.46 11.89 -11.64
C LEU A 43 5.62 10.94 -12.01
N SER A 44 5.40 9.62 -12.00
CA SER A 44 6.36 8.68 -12.56
C SER A 44 6.37 8.75 -14.09
N SER A 45 7.36 8.15 -14.73
CA SER A 45 7.37 7.91 -16.18
C SER A 45 6.12 7.17 -16.65
N GLU A 46 5.57 6.26 -15.84
CA GLU A 46 4.30 5.55 -16.13
C GLU A 46 3.02 6.35 -15.79
N GLY A 47 3.08 7.67 -15.57
CA GLY A 47 1.90 8.46 -15.21
C GLY A 47 1.35 8.23 -13.79
N LEU A 48 2.03 7.46 -12.93
CA LEU A 48 1.62 7.24 -11.55
C LEU A 48 2.02 8.41 -10.66
N ARG A 49 1.04 8.97 -9.94
CA ARG A 49 1.32 9.97 -8.89
C ARG A 49 1.88 9.25 -7.66
N VAL A 50 3.14 9.53 -7.32
CA VAL A 50 3.86 8.93 -6.18
C VAL A 50 4.44 9.99 -5.25
N GLN A 51 4.59 9.65 -3.98
CA GLN A 51 5.25 10.49 -2.99
C GLN A 51 6.76 10.20 -3.00
N ASP A 52 7.56 11.11 -3.57
CA ASP A 52 9.03 11.06 -3.55
C ASP A 52 9.52 11.43 -2.14
N CYS A 53 9.52 10.46 -1.22
CA CYS A 53 10.13 10.60 0.09
C CYS A 53 11.38 9.72 0.19
N CYS A 54 12.34 10.12 1.02
CA CYS A 54 13.51 9.31 1.27
C CYS A 54 13.13 8.09 2.13
N PRO A 55 13.23 6.85 1.61
CA PRO A 55 12.81 5.67 2.34
C PRO A 55 13.86 5.22 3.37
N GLU A 56 15.05 5.81 3.34
CA GLU A 56 16.16 5.46 4.19
C GLU A 56 15.89 5.82 5.64
N ASP A 57 16.51 5.06 6.53
CA ASP A 57 16.43 5.29 7.95
C ASP A 57 17.25 6.52 8.34
N PRO A 58 16.80 7.30 9.33
CA PRO A 58 17.65 8.32 9.92
C PRO A 58 18.90 7.67 10.51
N GLY A 59 20.02 8.40 10.51
CA GLY A 59 21.24 7.93 11.17
C GLY A 59 21.00 7.59 12.65
N PHE A 60 21.73 6.60 13.16
CA PHE A 60 21.59 6.17 14.55
C PHE A 60 22.10 7.26 15.50
N GLY A 61 21.24 7.68 16.44
CA GLY A 61 21.70 8.34 17.65
C GLY A 61 22.45 7.33 18.52
N GLY A 62 23.69 7.64 18.89
CA GLY A 62 24.45 6.86 19.87
C GLY A 62 24.11 7.26 21.31
N ARG A 63 24.65 6.54 22.29
CA ARG A 63 24.47 6.85 23.74
C ARG A 63 24.81 8.31 24.09
N PHE A 64 25.70 8.93 23.31
CA PHE A 64 26.18 10.30 23.48
C PHE A 64 25.86 11.21 22.29
N LYS A 65 25.06 10.77 21.31
CA LYS A 65 24.71 11.57 20.13
C LYS A 65 23.19 11.71 20.04
N LYS A 66 22.73 12.96 19.87
CA LYS A 66 21.31 13.23 19.61
C LYS A 66 20.84 12.43 18.39
N PRO A 67 19.61 11.88 18.38
CA PRO A 67 19.05 11.24 17.20
C PRO A 67 19.07 12.23 16.03
N VAL A 68 19.64 11.83 14.89
CA VAL A 68 19.57 12.64 13.68
C VAL A 68 18.23 12.40 13.00
N LYS A 69 17.66 13.43 12.38
CA LYS A 69 16.37 13.33 11.66
C LYS A 69 16.55 12.85 10.21
N PHE A 70 17.77 12.91 9.69
CA PHE A 70 18.09 12.67 8.29
C PHE A 70 19.01 11.46 8.13
N CYS A 71 18.94 10.79 6.97
CA CYS A 71 19.86 9.71 6.61
C CYS A 71 21.21 10.28 6.16
N VAL A 72 22.21 9.43 5.99
CA VAL A 72 23.57 9.85 5.58
C VAL A 72 23.58 10.68 4.29
N ASN A 73 22.70 10.38 3.35
CA ASN A 73 22.60 11.09 2.07
C ASN A 73 21.92 12.47 2.19
N HIS A 74 21.28 12.77 3.32
CA HIS A 74 20.58 14.03 3.57
C HIS A 74 21.10 14.76 4.83
N GLN A 75 22.28 14.38 5.35
CA GLN A 75 22.88 15.06 6.50
C GLN A 75 23.21 16.53 6.21
N GLU A 76 23.62 16.86 4.98
CA GLU A 76 23.88 18.24 4.53
C GLU A 76 22.61 19.13 4.59
N CYS A 77 21.40 18.56 4.68
CA CYS A 77 20.17 19.33 4.84
C CYS A 77 20.01 19.92 6.25
N VAL A 78 20.73 19.40 7.25
CA VAL A 78 20.67 19.82 8.67
C VAL A 78 21.27 21.22 8.87
N GLU A 79 22.39 21.51 8.22
CA GLU A 79 23.16 22.76 8.42
C GLU A 79 22.40 24.03 7.98
N ASN A 80 21.34 23.86 7.19
CA ASN A 80 20.51 24.94 6.68
C ASN A 80 19.25 25.22 7.53
N GLU A 81 18.87 24.33 8.46
CA GLU A 81 17.71 24.54 9.35
C GLU A 81 18.10 25.27 10.65
N GLU A 82 19.26 24.98 11.24
CA GLU A 82 19.72 25.63 12.48
C GLU A 82 20.11 27.12 12.29
N ASN A 83 20.26 27.58 11.05
CA ASN A 83 20.50 28.98 10.71
C ASN A 83 19.22 29.78 10.36
N LYS A 84 18.02 29.19 10.51
CA LYS A 84 16.75 29.77 10.03
C LYS A 84 15.78 30.23 11.13
N ASP A 85 16.25 30.47 12.35
CA ASP A 85 15.45 31.10 13.42
C ASP A 85 15.17 32.60 13.20
N GLY A 86 15.10 33.10 11.96
CA GLY A 86 14.82 34.52 11.72
C GLY A 86 14.41 34.98 10.33
N ASN A 87 14.29 34.14 9.30
CA ASN A 87 13.75 34.64 8.02
C ASN A 87 13.16 33.56 7.10
N GLU A 88 12.18 34.00 6.33
CA GLU A 88 11.27 33.22 5.49
C GLU A 88 11.88 32.04 4.72
N MET A 89 11.05 31.00 4.62
CA MET A 89 11.35 29.69 4.09
C MET A 89 11.56 29.69 2.57
N THR A 90 12.72 30.16 2.10
CA THR A 90 13.15 29.89 0.71
C THR A 90 13.70 28.46 0.63
N VAL A 91 12.92 27.58 -0.01
CA VAL A 91 13.30 26.19 -0.33
C VAL A 91 14.29 26.23 -1.51
N ARG A 92 15.60 26.18 -1.22
CA ARG A 92 16.60 25.96 -2.28
C ARG A 92 16.49 24.52 -2.77
N LYS A 93 16.04 24.34 -4.01
CA LYS A 93 16.04 23.06 -4.72
C LYS A 93 17.48 22.62 -4.96
N SER A 94 17.97 21.66 -4.18
CA SER A 94 19.20 20.93 -4.49
C SER A 94 18.99 20.15 -5.80
N SER A 95 19.73 20.56 -6.84
CA SER A 95 19.69 20.04 -8.21
C SER A 95 20.54 18.79 -8.43
N ARG A 96 21.02 18.11 -7.37
CA ARG A 96 21.71 16.83 -7.53
C ARG A 96 20.76 15.83 -8.20
N LYS A 97 21.20 15.17 -9.27
CA LYS A 97 20.52 14.01 -9.88
C LYS A 97 20.25 12.99 -8.77
N ARG A 98 19.02 12.96 -8.25
CA ARG A 98 18.66 12.12 -7.12
C ARG A 98 18.42 10.71 -7.64
N LYS A 99 19.10 9.75 -7.03
CA LYS A 99 18.75 8.33 -7.18
C LYS A 99 17.32 8.15 -6.68
N LEU A 100 16.49 7.48 -7.47
CA LEU A 100 15.10 7.16 -7.13
C LEU A 100 15.02 6.49 -5.74
N PRO A 101 13.96 6.74 -4.95
CA PRO A 101 13.66 5.99 -3.73
C PRO A 101 13.74 4.48 -3.99
N LEU A 102 14.43 3.74 -3.13
CA LEU A 102 14.61 2.29 -3.26
C LEU A 102 13.29 1.49 -3.34
N TYR A 103 12.13 2.05 -2.96
CA TYR A 103 10.85 1.37 -3.15
C TYR A 103 10.50 1.36 -4.62
N LEU A 104 10.64 2.50 -5.31
CA LEU A 104 10.60 2.55 -6.76
C LEU A 104 11.72 1.73 -7.38
N LYS A 105 12.89 1.54 -6.73
CA LYS A 105 13.95 0.63 -7.24
C LYS A 105 13.64 -0.86 -7.13
N GLU A 106 12.97 -1.30 -6.06
CA GLU A 106 12.39 -2.65 -5.99
C GLU A 106 11.23 -2.83 -6.98
N TYR A 107 10.70 -1.73 -7.53
CA TYR A 107 9.87 -1.72 -8.72
C TYR A 107 10.66 -1.41 -10.02
N GLU A 108 11.92 -0.91 -10.01
CA GLU A 108 12.73 -0.57 -11.20
C GLU A 108 13.15 -1.83 -11.96
N SER A 109 13.27 -2.99 -11.28
CA SER A 109 13.42 -4.26 -12.02
C SER A 109 12.19 -4.57 -12.91
N LEU A 110 11.10 -3.81 -12.77
CA LEU A 110 9.89 -3.85 -13.58
C LEU A 110 9.73 -2.63 -14.50
N TYR A 111 10.62 -1.64 -14.39
CA TYR A 111 10.53 -0.36 -15.08
C TYR A 111 11.85 -0.11 -15.82
N SER A 112 11.91 -0.59 -17.05
CA SER A 112 13.00 -0.29 -17.98
C SER A 112 12.84 1.12 -18.52
N ASP A 113 13.12 2.17 -17.74
CA ASP A 113 13.57 3.44 -18.33
C ASP A 113 14.18 4.41 -17.31
N GLU A 114 15.32 5.00 -17.66
CA GLU A 114 16.13 5.88 -16.79
C GLU A 114 15.63 7.32 -16.69
N SER A 115 14.46 7.67 -17.25
CA SER A 115 13.93 9.04 -17.22
C SER A 115 12.59 9.16 -16.47
N ILE A 116 12.65 9.43 -15.17
CA ILE A 116 11.49 9.98 -14.45
C ILE A 116 11.44 11.50 -14.71
N GLU A 117 10.47 11.94 -15.52
CA GLU A 117 10.10 13.35 -15.58
C GLU A 117 9.41 13.76 -14.29
N ARG A 118 10.07 14.59 -13.50
CA ARG A 118 9.52 15.12 -12.25
C ARG A 118 8.53 16.24 -12.54
N ILE A 119 7.29 15.87 -12.82
CA ILE A 119 6.17 16.82 -12.87
C ILE A 119 5.59 16.92 -11.46
N ILE A 120 5.61 18.13 -10.88
CA ILE A 120 4.93 18.40 -9.60
C ILE A 120 3.43 18.47 -9.90
N VAL A 121 2.66 17.56 -9.31
CA VAL A 121 1.22 17.45 -9.56
C VAL A 121 0.43 18.07 -8.42
N THR A 122 -0.55 18.91 -8.74
CA THR A 122 -1.54 19.42 -7.79
C THR A 122 -2.67 18.40 -7.59
N ASP A 123 -3.19 18.30 -6.37
CA ASP A 123 -4.30 17.39 -6.09
C ASP A 123 -5.59 17.91 -6.73
N GLU A 124 -6.10 17.20 -7.74
CA GLU A 124 -7.46 17.44 -8.22
C GLU A 124 -8.47 16.97 -7.16
N GLU A 125 -9.53 17.77 -6.95
CA GLU A 125 -10.57 17.51 -5.97
C GLU A 125 -11.50 16.36 -6.41
N VAL A 126 -11.00 15.13 -6.41
CA VAL A 126 -11.88 13.96 -6.46
C VAL A 126 -12.63 13.88 -5.13
N LYS A 127 -13.95 14.06 -5.17
CA LYS A 127 -14.85 13.93 -4.02
C LYS A 127 -14.76 12.49 -3.49
N SER A 128 -14.16 12.31 -2.31
CA SER A 128 -13.95 11.00 -1.67
C SER A 128 -15.15 10.63 -0.77
N CYS A 129 -15.37 9.33 -0.49
CA CYS A 129 -16.28 8.91 0.58
C CYS A 129 -15.73 9.28 1.96
N LYS A 130 -14.41 9.40 2.06
CA LYS A 130 -13.70 9.72 3.29
C LYS A 130 -13.34 11.20 3.30
N ASP A 131 -13.48 11.79 4.46
CA ASP A 131 -13.04 13.15 4.72
C ASP A 131 -11.50 13.22 4.69
N LYS A 132 -10.95 13.95 3.72
CA LYS A 132 -9.49 14.11 3.55
C LYS A 132 -8.85 14.79 4.76
N SER A 133 -9.59 15.60 5.52
CA SER A 133 -9.07 16.26 6.73
C SER A 133 -8.76 15.26 7.85
N LYS A 134 -9.38 14.08 7.81
CA LYS A 134 -9.19 13.01 8.80
C LYS A 134 -8.07 12.03 8.43
N LEU A 135 -7.37 12.26 7.32
CA LEU A 135 -6.24 11.41 6.92
C LEU A 135 -5.01 11.75 7.77
N ASN A 136 -4.57 10.77 8.57
CA ASN A 136 -3.30 10.86 9.28
C ASN A 136 -2.15 10.88 8.26
N LYS A 137 -1.34 11.95 8.27
CA LYS A 137 -0.14 12.05 7.44
C LYS A 137 1.11 11.85 8.29
N PHE A 138 1.97 10.95 7.86
CA PHE A 138 3.20 10.57 8.56
C PHE A 138 4.44 11.00 7.79
N TYR A 139 5.14 12.02 8.28
CA TYR A 139 6.35 12.55 7.62
C TYR A 139 7.66 12.15 8.30
N LYS A 140 7.60 11.76 9.58
CA LYS A 140 8.77 11.33 10.38
C LYS A 140 8.88 9.81 10.50
N THR A 141 7.82 9.12 10.10
CA THR A 141 7.72 7.65 10.11
C THR A 141 7.06 7.20 8.83
N THR A 142 7.20 5.92 8.51
CA THR A 142 6.27 5.27 7.58
C THR A 142 4.84 5.42 8.12
N ALA A 143 3.86 5.37 7.23
CA ALA A 143 2.45 5.34 7.61
C ALA A 143 2.00 3.97 8.14
N GLY A 144 2.78 2.91 7.89
CA GLY A 144 2.38 1.57 8.28
C GLY A 144 2.95 0.51 7.36
N MET A 145 2.23 -0.61 7.32
CA MET A 145 2.40 -1.69 6.35
C MET A 145 1.04 -1.99 5.71
N LEU A 146 1.01 -2.12 4.39
CA LEU A 146 -0.12 -2.59 3.60
C LEU A 146 -0.02 -4.11 3.47
N PHE A 147 -1.11 -4.84 3.65
CA PHE A 147 -1.13 -6.30 3.51
C PHE A 147 -2.24 -6.76 2.58
N VAL A 148 -1.98 -7.82 1.82
CA VAL A 148 -2.97 -8.55 1.03
C VAL A 148 -3.12 -9.94 1.67
N ILE A 149 -4.35 -10.29 2.04
CA ILE A 149 -4.65 -11.44 2.90
C ILE A 149 -5.84 -12.23 2.32
N ARG A 150 -5.73 -13.56 2.34
CA ARG A 150 -6.82 -14.48 1.95
C ARG A 150 -7.79 -14.71 3.11
N PRO A 151 -9.04 -15.15 2.85
CA PRO A 151 -9.99 -15.50 3.92
C PRO A 151 -9.47 -16.46 5.00
N CYS A 152 -8.60 -17.41 4.63
CA CYS A 152 -7.97 -18.34 5.57
C CYS A 152 -6.91 -17.70 6.48
N GLY A 153 -6.56 -16.42 6.26
CA GLY A 153 -5.52 -15.70 6.98
C GLY A 153 -4.13 -15.76 6.32
N VAL A 154 -3.95 -16.51 5.23
CA VAL A 154 -2.68 -16.53 4.50
C VAL A 154 -2.34 -15.13 3.99
N ILE A 155 -1.18 -14.64 4.39
CA ILE A 155 -0.64 -13.34 3.94
C ILE A 155 0.07 -13.58 2.61
N VAL A 156 -0.56 -13.12 1.52
CA VAL A 156 -0.02 -13.32 0.17
C VAL A 156 0.99 -12.23 -0.21
N GLY A 157 0.88 -11.04 0.38
CA GLY A 157 1.85 -9.99 0.14
C GLY A 157 1.72 -8.80 1.07
N PHE A 158 2.73 -7.94 1.04
CA PHE A 158 2.80 -6.76 1.87
C PHE A 158 3.72 -5.71 1.25
N ALA A 159 3.52 -4.45 1.64
CA ALA A 159 4.40 -3.33 1.29
C ALA A 159 4.43 -2.28 2.41
N GLU A 160 5.49 -1.47 2.49
CA GLU A 160 5.48 -0.31 3.39
C GLU A 160 4.56 0.79 2.84
N MET A 161 3.80 1.44 3.74
CA MET A 161 3.01 2.63 3.41
C MET A 161 3.82 3.89 3.74
N TYR A 162 3.79 4.88 2.84
CA TYR A 162 4.55 6.13 3.00
C TYR A 162 3.58 7.30 3.06
N SER A 163 3.71 8.16 4.07
CA SER A 163 2.80 9.26 4.38
C SER A 163 1.37 8.85 4.75
N HIS A 164 0.70 8.01 3.97
CA HIS A 164 -0.63 7.45 4.21
C HIS A 164 -0.84 6.24 3.28
N GLU A 165 -1.96 5.53 3.43
CA GLU A 165 -2.41 4.56 2.44
C GLU A 165 -2.87 5.27 1.15
N SER A 166 -2.15 5.04 0.05
CA SER A 166 -2.45 5.64 -1.25
C SER A 166 -2.96 4.62 -2.25
N LEU A 167 -3.85 5.06 -3.16
CA LEU A 167 -4.37 4.23 -4.25
C LEU A 167 -3.26 3.72 -5.17
N THR A 168 -2.22 4.53 -5.39
CA THR A 168 -1.03 4.13 -6.15
C THR A 168 -0.31 2.97 -5.48
N GLN A 169 -0.11 2.99 -4.16
CA GLN A 169 0.55 1.89 -3.45
C GLN A 169 -0.27 0.61 -3.47
N VAL A 170 -1.60 0.71 -3.35
CA VAL A 170 -2.53 -0.42 -3.51
C VAL A 170 -2.43 -1.02 -4.91
N PHE A 171 -2.52 -0.19 -5.94
CA PHE A 171 -2.38 -0.63 -7.33
C PHE A 171 -1.04 -1.31 -7.59
N LEU A 172 0.06 -0.69 -7.17
CA LEU A 172 1.41 -1.23 -7.37
C LEU A 172 1.60 -2.58 -6.66
N LEU A 173 1.09 -2.72 -5.43
CA LEU A 173 1.16 -4.00 -4.70
C LEU A 173 0.34 -5.09 -5.39
N LEU A 174 -0.90 -4.80 -5.80
CA LEU A 174 -1.74 -5.74 -6.52
C LEU A 174 -1.16 -6.13 -7.88
N ARG A 175 -0.65 -5.14 -8.64
CA ARG A 175 0.01 -5.34 -9.93
C ARG A 175 1.20 -6.29 -9.78
N LYS A 176 2.09 -6.01 -8.83
CA LYS A 176 3.27 -6.83 -8.53
C LYS A 176 2.91 -8.28 -8.22
N MET A 177 1.81 -8.49 -7.49
CA MET A 177 1.44 -9.83 -7.05
C MET A 177 0.70 -10.62 -8.12
N PHE A 178 -0.30 -10.01 -8.76
CA PHE A 178 -1.25 -10.77 -9.58
C PHE A 178 -1.13 -10.49 -11.07
N PHE A 179 -0.64 -9.33 -11.49
CA PHE A 179 -0.70 -8.89 -12.90
C PHE A 179 0.66 -8.87 -13.60
N MET A 180 1.68 -9.38 -12.93
CA MET A 180 3.02 -9.57 -13.47
C MET A 180 3.21 -10.92 -14.16
N ASN A 181 2.33 -11.88 -13.90
CA ASN A 181 2.41 -13.24 -14.41
C ASN A 181 1.00 -13.78 -14.63
N ASP A 182 0.71 -14.31 -15.82
CA ASP A 182 -0.60 -14.84 -16.21
C ASP A 182 -1.11 -15.94 -15.27
N SER A 183 -0.21 -16.73 -14.69
CA SER A 183 -0.58 -17.77 -13.74
C SER A 183 -1.11 -17.18 -12.42
N CYS A 184 -0.55 -16.06 -11.97
CA CYS A 184 -0.99 -15.34 -10.79
C CYS A 184 -2.30 -14.58 -11.04
N LYS A 185 -2.50 -14.08 -12.26
CA LYS A 185 -3.68 -13.30 -12.65
C LYS A 185 -4.99 -14.02 -12.36
N LYS A 186 -5.04 -15.32 -12.65
CA LYS A 186 -6.19 -16.20 -12.40
C LYS A 186 -6.47 -16.46 -10.91
N ARG A 187 -5.59 -16.00 -10.01
CA ARG A 187 -5.71 -16.21 -8.56
C ARG A 187 -6.43 -15.07 -7.84
N ILE A 188 -6.82 -14.01 -8.54
CA ILE A 188 -7.65 -12.93 -7.99
C ILE A 188 -8.88 -12.71 -8.86
N LYS A 189 -10.06 -12.79 -8.23
CA LYS A 189 -11.36 -12.48 -8.86
C LYS A 189 -12.12 -11.43 -8.06
N TYR A 190 -11.93 -11.39 -6.73
CA TYR A 190 -12.61 -10.45 -5.85
C TYR A 190 -11.60 -9.72 -4.95
N LEU A 191 -11.77 -8.40 -4.83
CA LEU A 191 -10.96 -7.56 -3.95
C LEU A 191 -11.85 -6.83 -2.94
N GLY A 192 -11.69 -7.19 -1.67
CA GLY A 192 -12.18 -6.41 -0.53
C GLY A 192 -11.20 -5.29 -0.20
N TYR A 193 -11.67 -4.03 -0.26
CA TYR A 193 -10.86 -2.87 0.08
C TYR A 193 -11.73 -1.70 0.52
N ASP A 194 -11.40 -1.06 1.64
CA ASP A 194 -12.19 0.06 2.18
C ASP A 194 -12.40 1.16 1.11
N ARG A 195 -11.36 1.56 0.39
CA ARG A 195 -11.46 2.63 -0.63
C ARG A 195 -11.73 2.12 -2.05
N CYS A 196 -12.42 0.98 -2.20
CA CYS A 196 -12.77 0.42 -3.51
C CYS A 196 -13.48 1.40 -4.45
N CYS A 197 -14.37 2.23 -3.89
CA CYS A 197 -15.12 3.23 -4.65
C CYS A 197 -14.27 4.39 -5.21
N GLU A 198 -13.05 4.56 -4.69
CA GLU A 198 -12.05 5.50 -5.21
C GLU A 198 -11.04 4.78 -6.11
N LEU A 199 -10.75 3.51 -5.83
CA LEU A 199 -9.82 2.69 -6.62
C LEU A 199 -10.31 2.47 -8.05
N LYS A 200 -11.59 2.16 -8.26
CA LYS A 200 -12.10 1.88 -9.62
C LYS A 200 -12.03 3.11 -10.55
N PRO A 201 -12.45 4.33 -10.15
CA PRO A 201 -12.19 5.55 -10.94
C PRO A 201 -10.71 5.83 -11.16
N PHE A 202 -9.86 5.57 -10.16
CA PHE A 202 -8.41 5.68 -10.30
C PHE A 202 -7.87 4.75 -11.39
N LEU A 203 -8.27 3.48 -11.41
CA LEU A 203 -7.90 2.51 -12.46
C LEU A 203 -8.39 2.96 -13.84
N ARG A 204 -9.63 3.45 -13.96
CA ARG A 204 -10.13 4.00 -15.24
C ARG A 204 -9.28 5.14 -15.79
N ARG A 205 -8.72 5.99 -14.91
CA ARG A 205 -7.77 7.02 -15.34
C ARG A 205 -6.46 6.39 -15.82
N LEU A 206 -5.92 5.43 -15.05
CA LEU A 206 -4.70 4.71 -15.44
C LEU A 206 -4.83 3.98 -16.79
N VAL A 207 -6.01 3.41 -17.10
CA VAL A 207 -6.29 2.81 -18.40
C VAL A 207 -6.20 3.85 -19.52
N LYS A 208 -6.77 5.05 -19.33
CA LYS A 208 -6.65 6.14 -20.31
C LYS A 208 -5.21 6.64 -20.47
N GLU A 209 -4.42 6.54 -19.42
CA GLU A 209 -2.99 6.87 -19.39
C GLU A 209 -2.10 5.71 -19.90
N ASN A 210 -2.71 4.60 -20.35
CA ASN A 210 -2.02 3.38 -20.82
C ASN A 210 -1.04 2.77 -19.82
N VAL A 211 -1.36 2.81 -18.52
CA VAL A 211 -0.52 2.19 -17.48
C VAL A 211 -0.70 0.68 -17.50
N ALA A 212 0.40 -0.06 -17.68
CA ALA A 212 0.39 -1.52 -17.79
C ALA A 212 -0.26 -2.22 -16.59
N GLY A 213 -1.10 -3.23 -16.83
CA GLY A 213 -1.81 -4.00 -15.81
C GLY A 213 -3.08 -3.32 -15.27
N SER A 214 -3.35 -2.06 -15.63
CA SER A 214 -4.53 -1.33 -15.14
C SER A 214 -5.83 -1.77 -15.82
N GLU A 215 -5.78 -2.12 -17.10
CA GLU A 215 -6.95 -2.57 -17.87
C GLU A 215 -7.37 -3.97 -17.42
N GLU A 216 -6.40 -4.87 -17.28
CA GLU A 216 -6.60 -6.24 -16.80
C GLU A 216 -7.17 -6.23 -15.38
N MET A 217 -6.60 -5.42 -14.48
CA MET A 217 -7.13 -5.31 -13.11
C MET A 217 -8.56 -4.75 -13.10
N LEU A 218 -8.87 -3.79 -13.96
CA LEU A 218 -10.20 -3.19 -14.05
C LEU A 218 -11.25 -4.18 -14.58
N ASN A 219 -10.87 -5.02 -15.55
CA ASN A 219 -11.76 -5.93 -16.26
C ASN A 219 -11.94 -7.27 -15.53
N ASP A 220 -10.87 -7.79 -14.91
CA ASP A 220 -10.84 -9.16 -14.37
C ASP A 220 -11.17 -9.23 -12.87
N VAL A 221 -11.13 -8.11 -12.15
CA VAL A 221 -11.37 -8.07 -10.70
C VAL A 221 -12.70 -7.40 -10.37
N GLN A 222 -13.48 -8.06 -9.53
CA GLN A 222 -14.68 -7.53 -8.91
C GLN A 222 -14.31 -6.81 -7.60
N PHE A 223 -14.63 -5.51 -7.54
CA PHE A 223 -14.28 -4.63 -6.42
C PHE A 223 -15.44 -4.48 -5.46
N LEU A 224 -15.20 -4.67 -4.15
CA LEU A 224 -16.19 -4.45 -3.10
C LEU A 224 -15.57 -3.70 -1.91
N VAL A 225 -16.36 -2.82 -1.32
CA VAL A 225 -16.00 -2.17 -0.07
C VAL A 225 -15.95 -3.24 1.02
N ASP A 226 -14.89 -3.21 1.82
CA ASP A 226 -14.78 -4.06 2.99
C ASP A 226 -16.00 -3.88 3.92
N ILE A 227 -16.55 -5.00 4.39
CA ILE A 227 -17.83 -5.04 5.10
C ILE A 227 -17.79 -4.29 6.43
N PHE A 228 -16.64 -4.23 7.12
CA PHE A 228 -16.49 -3.45 8.35
C PHE A 228 -16.54 -1.96 8.09
N HIS A 229 -16.11 -1.57 6.90
CA HIS A 229 -15.96 -0.18 6.53
C HIS A 229 -17.18 0.35 5.79
N VAL A 230 -18.01 -0.49 5.18
CA VAL A 230 -19.12 -0.07 4.31
C VAL A 230 -20.10 0.90 4.98
N LEU A 231 -20.37 0.76 6.28
CA LEU A 231 -21.28 1.66 7.00
C LEU A 231 -20.75 3.10 7.10
N LYS A 232 -19.43 3.30 6.92
CA LYS A 232 -18.79 4.62 6.91
C LYS A 232 -18.83 5.26 5.51
N HIS A 233 -19.29 4.54 4.49
CA HIS A 233 -19.42 5.07 3.13
C HIS A 233 -20.78 5.72 2.93
N THR A 234 -20.79 6.83 2.21
CA THR A 234 -22.00 7.63 1.98
C THR A 234 -22.35 7.81 0.50
N LYS A 235 -21.44 7.46 -0.42
CA LYS A 235 -21.71 7.59 -1.86
C LYS A 235 -22.80 6.60 -2.30
N PRO A 236 -23.66 7.00 -3.26
CA PRO A 236 -24.63 6.10 -3.88
C PRO A 236 -24.00 4.80 -4.42
N SER A 237 -22.75 4.86 -4.91
CA SER A 237 -22.07 3.67 -5.42
C SER A 237 -21.72 2.62 -4.36
N CYS A 238 -21.77 2.97 -3.08
CA CYS A 238 -21.48 2.08 -1.96
C CYS A 238 -22.73 1.70 -1.16
N MET A 239 -23.85 2.41 -1.34
CA MET A 239 -25.04 2.27 -0.50
C MET A 239 -26.21 1.68 -1.28
N PRO A 240 -26.82 0.58 -0.81
CA PRO A 240 -27.87 -0.16 -1.53
C PRO A 240 -29.26 0.45 -1.32
N LEU A 241 -29.35 1.77 -1.11
CA LEU A 241 -30.62 2.44 -0.82
C LEU A 241 -31.63 2.16 -1.94
N ASN A 242 -32.77 1.55 -1.62
CA ASN A 242 -33.97 1.48 -2.47
C ASN A 242 -33.73 1.03 -3.92
N ASN A 243 -33.11 -0.13 -4.15
CA ASN A 243 -32.80 -0.64 -5.51
C ASN A 243 -31.95 0.32 -6.36
N ASN A 244 -31.08 1.13 -5.71
CA ASN A 244 -30.22 2.07 -6.40
C ASN A 244 -29.34 1.34 -7.45
N PRO A 245 -29.55 1.59 -8.77
CA PRO A 245 -28.80 0.92 -9.83
C PRO A 245 -27.34 1.38 -9.88
N LEU A 246 -27.00 2.48 -9.19
CA LEU A 246 -25.63 2.98 -9.08
C LEU A 246 -24.82 2.21 -8.03
N CYS A 247 -25.46 1.42 -7.16
CA CYS A 247 -24.78 0.67 -6.12
C CYS A 247 -23.92 -0.42 -6.75
N GLU A 248 -22.60 -0.23 -6.70
CA GLU A 248 -21.65 -1.08 -7.39
C GLU A 248 -20.73 -1.84 -6.43
N PHE A 249 -20.40 -1.24 -5.29
CA PHE A 249 -19.34 -1.74 -4.40
C PHE A 249 -19.85 -2.35 -3.10
N HIS A 250 -21.16 -2.38 -2.87
CA HIS A 250 -21.70 -2.88 -1.60
C HIS A 250 -21.55 -4.41 -1.51
N PRO A 251 -20.99 -4.97 -0.42
CA PRO A 251 -20.65 -6.40 -0.34
C PRO A 251 -21.86 -7.34 -0.41
N LYS A 252 -23.07 -6.85 -0.13
CA LYS A 252 -24.31 -7.65 -0.20
C LYS A 252 -24.94 -7.73 -1.60
N LEU A 253 -24.35 -7.13 -2.64
CA LEU A 253 -24.89 -7.24 -4.01
C LEU A 253 -24.81 -8.69 -4.52
N ASP A 254 -25.77 -9.11 -5.34
CA ASP A 254 -25.90 -10.49 -5.85
C ASP A 254 -24.69 -10.94 -6.67
N LYS A 255 -24.02 -10.00 -7.36
CA LYS A 255 -22.77 -10.30 -8.09
C LYS A 255 -21.61 -10.77 -7.20
N PHE A 256 -21.75 -10.62 -5.88
CA PHE A 256 -20.80 -11.11 -4.88
C PHE A 256 -21.30 -12.36 -4.13
N SER A 257 -22.40 -12.97 -4.57
CA SER A 257 -23.01 -14.13 -3.91
C SER A 257 -22.05 -15.31 -3.71
N GLU A 258 -21.14 -15.55 -4.66
CA GLU A 258 -20.12 -16.60 -4.55
C GLU A 258 -19.26 -16.48 -3.29
N ILE A 259 -18.97 -15.25 -2.86
CA ILE A 259 -18.10 -14.96 -1.71
C ILE A 259 -18.89 -14.60 -0.44
N HIS A 260 -20.22 -14.68 -0.45
CA HIS A 260 -21.02 -14.42 0.76
C HIS A 260 -20.70 -15.43 1.86
N GLY A 261 -20.43 -14.94 3.07
CA GLY A 261 -20.02 -15.79 4.20
C GLY A 261 -18.54 -16.19 4.19
N CYS A 262 -17.71 -15.66 3.28
CA CYS A 262 -16.26 -15.74 3.45
C CYS A 262 -15.80 -14.89 4.64
N ASN A 263 -14.60 -15.19 5.15
CA ASN A 263 -13.99 -14.40 6.23
C ASN A 263 -13.45 -13.07 5.68
N THR A 264 -14.26 -12.03 5.77
CA THR A 264 -13.88 -10.67 5.36
C THR A 264 -12.99 -9.95 6.37
N GLU A 265 -12.96 -10.38 7.65
CA GLU A 265 -12.10 -9.80 8.71
C GLU A 265 -10.70 -10.45 8.81
N SER A 266 -10.25 -11.08 7.72
CA SER A 266 -8.94 -11.73 7.67
C SER A 266 -7.79 -10.75 7.95
N CYS A 267 -7.91 -9.49 7.54
CA CYS A 267 -6.94 -8.43 7.83
C CYS A 267 -6.86 -8.11 9.32
N GLU A 268 -7.98 -7.88 9.99
CA GLU A 268 -8.06 -7.54 11.41
C GLU A 268 -7.48 -8.67 12.28
N GLN A 269 -7.82 -9.91 11.93
CA GLN A 269 -7.32 -11.11 12.60
C GLN A 269 -5.79 -11.22 12.45
N ALA A 270 -5.26 -11.05 11.24
CA ALA A 270 -3.82 -11.03 10.99
C ALA A 270 -3.12 -9.87 11.71
N PHE A 271 -3.71 -8.68 11.71
CA PHE A 271 -3.14 -7.50 12.36
C PHE A 271 -3.02 -7.67 13.86
N LYS A 272 -3.97 -8.34 14.52
CA LYS A 272 -3.85 -8.69 15.94
C LYS A 272 -2.57 -9.48 16.23
N LYS A 273 -2.18 -10.40 15.36
CA LYS A 273 -0.90 -11.15 15.46
C LYS A 273 0.28 -10.25 15.13
N LEU A 274 0.27 -9.58 13.98
CA LEU A 274 1.40 -8.78 13.50
C LEU A 274 1.74 -7.61 14.43
N ASN A 275 0.74 -7.01 15.08
CA ASN A 275 0.92 -5.89 16.00
C ASN A 275 1.75 -6.22 17.25
N ARG A 276 2.00 -7.50 17.55
CA ARG A 276 2.94 -7.93 18.60
C ARG A 276 4.38 -7.52 18.28
N PHE A 277 4.70 -7.35 17.00
CA PHE A 277 6.04 -7.00 16.52
C PHE A 277 6.25 -5.49 16.30
N LYS A 278 5.26 -4.64 16.62
CA LYS A 278 5.32 -3.20 16.33
C LYS A 278 6.51 -2.51 17.01
N TYR A 279 6.90 -2.95 18.21
CA TYR A 279 8.02 -2.35 18.94
C TYR A 279 9.37 -2.78 18.36
N SER A 280 9.52 -4.06 18.02
CA SER A 280 10.75 -4.59 17.41
C SER A 280 10.99 -4.00 16.02
N THR A 281 9.94 -3.87 15.22
CA THR A 281 10.05 -3.38 13.83
C THR A 281 10.23 -1.87 13.71
N ARG A 282 9.93 -1.10 14.77
CA ARG A 282 10.00 0.37 14.75
C ARG A 282 11.40 0.93 14.52
N HIS A 283 12.39 0.20 15.00
CA HIS A 283 13.80 0.60 14.96
C HIS A 283 14.61 -0.18 13.93
N MET A 284 13.95 -1.07 13.17
CA MET A 284 14.60 -1.80 12.10
C MET A 284 14.81 -0.90 10.90
N THR A 285 15.99 -1.02 10.31
CA THR A 285 16.23 -0.47 8.97
C THR A 285 15.25 -1.08 7.98
N ARG A 286 14.93 -0.38 6.89
CA ARG A 286 14.02 -0.87 5.85
C ARG A 286 14.28 -2.33 5.45
N HIS A 287 15.51 -2.67 5.08
CA HIS A 287 15.83 -4.02 4.57
C HIS A 287 15.64 -5.10 5.63
N LYS A 288 16.17 -4.88 6.84
CA LYS A 288 15.97 -5.79 7.98
C LYS A 288 14.48 -6.00 8.25
N ARG A 289 13.70 -4.93 8.16
CA ARG A 289 12.25 -4.97 8.40
C ARG A 289 11.52 -5.80 7.35
N VAL A 290 11.84 -5.64 6.07
CA VAL A 290 11.27 -6.44 4.98
C VAL A 290 11.60 -7.92 5.17
N VAL A 291 12.87 -8.26 5.41
CA VAL A 291 13.30 -9.66 5.67
C VAL A 291 12.58 -10.23 6.89
N TYR A 292 12.47 -9.44 7.97
CA TYR A 292 11.80 -9.85 9.18
C TYR A 292 10.31 -10.17 8.96
N PHE A 293 9.58 -9.33 8.19
CA PHE A 293 8.20 -9.64 7.81
C PHE A 293 8.09 -10.83 6.86
N CYS A 294 9.04 -11.02 5.92
CA CYS A 294 9.08 -12.23 5.11
C CYS A 294 9.12 -13.49 5.99
N LEU A 295 9.99 -13.51 7.01
CA LEU A 295 10.13 -14.65 7.92
C LEU A 295 8.85 -14.88 8.75
N ILE A 296 8.31 -13.83 9.37
CA ILE A 296 7.08 -13.93 10.17
C ILE A 296 5.90 -14.42 9.32
N ASN A 297 5.78 -13.90 8.10
CA ASN A 297 4.67 -14.27 7.23
C ASN A 297 4.83 -15.69 6.70
N CYS A 298 6.06 -16.16 6.41
CA CYS A 298 6.31 -17.55 6.04
C CYS A 298 5.91 -18.51 7.17
N ASP A 299 6.41 -18.28 8.39
CA ASP A 299 6.07 -19.08 9.57
C ASP A 299 4.55 -19.06 9.83
N HIS A 300 3.93 -17.88 9.69
CA HIS A 300 2.49 -17.76 9.82
C HIS A 300 1.72 -18.59 8.78
N ASN A 301 2.10 -18.46 7.52
CA ASN A 301 1.41 -19.15 6.43
C ASN A 301 1.59 -20.66 6.55
N GLU A 302 2.78 -21.14 6.90
CA GLU A 302 3.04 -22.56 7.19
C GLU A 302 2.17 -23.07 8.34
N SER A 303 2.00 -22.27 9.41
CA SER A 303 1.13 -22.63 10.52
C SER A 303 -0.36 -22.70 10.16
N ILE A 304 -0.79 -21.97 9.12
CA ILE A 304 -2.16 -22.06 8.59
C ILE A 304 -2.27 -23.29 7.71
N ASP A 305 -1.33 -23.48 6.79
CA ASP A 305 -1.32 -24.59 5.83
C ASP A 305 -1.39 -25.94 6.56
N ASN A 306 -0.57 -26.12 7.60
CA ASN A 306 -0.56 -27.31 8.45
C ASN A 306 -1.85 -27.55 9.26
N LYS A 307 -2.74 -26.56 9.38
CA LYS A 307 -4.06 -26.69 10.04
C LYS A 307 -5.19 -26.93 9.05
N THR A 308 -4.95 -26.64 7.77
CA THR A 308 -5.95 -26.73 6.71
C THR A 308 -5.83 -28.01 5.87
N VAL A 309 -4.74 -28.76 6.03
CA VAL A 309 -4.60 -30.16 5.61
C VAL A 309 -5.29 -31.05 6.64
#